data_AF-A0A1V1P055-F1
#
_entry.id   AF-A0A1V1P055-F1
#
_cell.length_a   1.000
_cell.length_b   1.000
_cell.length_c   1.000
_cell.angle_alpha   90.00
_cell.angle_beta   90.00
_cell.angle_gamma   90.00
#
_symmetry.space_group_name_H-M   'P 1'
#
loop_
_entity.id
_entity.type
_entity.pdbx_description
1 polymer ?
#
loop_
_entity_poly.entity_id
_entity_poly.type
_entity_poly.pdbx_seq_one_letter_code
_entity_poly.pdbx_strand_id
1 'polypeptide(L)'
;MPVENTTKSWQNLSVEVSGLNTIKQIAIFGVGGVLGTSKIYISDFYLAKGNNTISKTSLISSVSAANTLLNATGIGSAVGQVSNDDANTYSHAIAAAQSVIDNIVASQVEVDTALTALESATNAFKAAKIIHVEKSVGLISSGSVSVPG
;
A
#
# COMPACT_ATOMS: atom_id res chain seq x y z
N MET A 1 17.19 12.88 25.43
CA MET A 1 18.11 14.02 25.53
C MET A 1 19.52 13.51 25.27
N PRO A 2 20.38 14.21 24.52
CA PRO A 2 21.75 13.77 24.26
C PRO A 2 22.56 13.72 25.57
N VAL A 3 23.72 13.08 25.53
CA VAL A 3 24.63 12.87 26.68
C VAL A 3 24.85 14.13 27.52
N GLU A 4 24.86 13.97 28.85
CA GLU A 4 25.08 15.05 29.82
C GLU A 4 26.56 15.35 29.96
N ASN A 5 26.99 16.56 29.57
CA ASN A 5 28.40 16.96 29.54
C ASN A 5 29.05 17.09 30.92
N THR A 6 28.27 17.15 31.99
CA THR A 6 28.77 17.23 33.37
C THR A 6 29.10 15.85 33.96
N THR A 7 28.63 14.78 33.31
CA THR A 7 28.79 13.41 33.78
C THR A 7 30.09 12.81 33.26
N LYS A 8 30.96 12.37 34.18
CA LYS A 8 32.24 11.70 33.86
C LYS A 8 32.15 10.18 33.80
N SER A 9 31.01 9.60 34.19
CA SER A 9 30.73 8.17 34.09
C SER A 9 30.19 7.80 32.70
N TRP A 10 30.17 6.50 32.41
CA TRP A 10 29.52 5.96 31.22
C TRP A 10 28.06 6.40 31.10
N GLN A 11 27.64 6.73 29.88
CA GLN A 11 26.28 7.12 29.54
C GLN A 11 25.81 6.33 28.32
N ASN A 12 24.55 5.91 28.34
CA ASN A 12 23.93 5.18 27.23
C ASN A 12 23.32 6.17 26.24
N LEU A 13 23.56 5.92 24.95
CA LEU A 13 22.97 6.68 23.85
C LEU A 13 22.24 5.71 22.92
N SER A 14 20.96 5.94 22.69
CA SER A 14 20.16 5.23 21.69
C SER A 14 19.64 6.21 20.65
N VAL A 15 19.75 5.84 19.38
CA VAL A 15 19.29 6.65 18.24
C VAL A 15 18.50 5.74 17.32
N GLU A 16 17.23 6.07 17.11
CA GLU A 16 16.38 5.41 16.13
C GLU A 16 16.44 6.15 14.80
N VAL A 17 16.70 5.43 13.72
CA VAL A 17 16.80 5.98 12.37
C VAL A 17 15.90 5.16 11.44
N SER A 18 14.93 5.82 10.81
CA SER A 18 13.99 5.20 9.86
C SER A 18 14.41 5.44 8.40
N GLY A 19 13.87 4.65 7.47
CA GLY A 19 14.07 4.85 6.03
C GLY A 19 15.41 4.37 5.46
N LEU A 20 16.21 3.66 6.25
CA LEU A 20 17.48 3.08 5.79
C LEU A 20 17.26 1.69 5.18
N ASN A 21 17.61 1.52 3.91
CA ASN A 21 17.56 0.23 3.22
C ASN A 21 18.84 -0.60 3.43
N THR A 22 19.99 0.07 3.55
CA THR A 22 21.29 -0.54 3.83
C THR A 22 22.11 0.41 4.69
N ILE A 23 23.00 -0.13 5.53
CA ILE A 23 24.00 0.64 6.27
C ILE A 23 25.37 0.20 5.78
N LYS A 24 26.03 1.07 5.02
CA LYS A 24 27.38 0.78 4.48
C LYS A 24 28.49 1.25 5.41
N GLN A 25 28.24 2.33 6.14
CA GLN A 25 29.21 2.97 7.02
C GLN A 25 28.47 3.69 8.15
N ILE A 26 29.10 3.69 9.33
CA ILE A 26 28.74 4.52 10.46
C ILE A 26 30.00 5.31 10.83
N ALA A 27 29.85 6.62 11.02
CA ALA A 27 30.94 7.50 11.40
C ALA A 27 30.54 8.30 12.64
N ILE A 28 31.51 8.49 13.54
CA ILE A 28 31.36 9.29 14.76
C ILE A 28 32.34 10.44 14.67
N PHE A 29 31.82 11.66 14.74
CA PHE A 29 32.63 12.88 14.61
C PHE A 29 32.70 13.59 15.96
N GLY A 30 33.92 13.69 16.50
CA GLY A 30 34.20 14.62 17.59
C GLY A 30 34.35 16.03 17.02
N VAL A 31 33.69 17.01 17.64
CA VAL A 31 33.87 18.43 17.30
C VAL A 31 34.71 19.08 18.41
N GLY A 32 35.88 19.61 18.06
CA GLY A 32 36.85 20.18 19.00
C GLY A 32 37.74 19.14 19.69
N GLY A 33 38.33 19.51 20.83
CA GLY A 33 39.19 18.65 21.66
C GLY A 33 40.67 19.08 21.72
N VAL A 34 41.41 18.42 22.60
CA VAL A 34 42.86 18.63 22.80
C VAL A 34 43.61 17.38 22.37
N LEU A 35 44.62 17.55 21.50
CA LEU A 35 45.45 16.46 20.99
C LEU A 35 46.05 15.64 22.15
N GLY A 36 45.98 14.31 22.04
CA GLY A 36 46.49 13.39 23.05
C GLY A 36 45.64 13.26 24.31
N THR A 37 44.61 14.10 24.50
CA THR A 37 43.77 14.11 25.71
C THR A 37 42.33 13.69 25.42
N SER A 38 41.68 14.31 24.44
CA SER A 38 40.28 14.02 24.11
C SER A 38 40.15 12.64 23.48
N LYS A 39 39.28 11.81 24.06
CA LYS A 39 39.01 10.43 23.63
C LYS A 39 37.51 10.19 23.63
N ILE A 40 37.04 9.41 22.67
CA ILE A 40 35.67 8.87 22.64
C ILE A 40 35.79 7.39 22.94
N TYR A 41 35.17 6.95 24.02
CA TYR A 41 35.09 5.54 24.37
C TYR A 41 33.68 5.04 24.08
N ILE A 42 33.59 3.86 23.49
CA ILE A 42 32.33 3.21 23.15
C ILE A 42 32.43 1.77 23.64
N SER A 43 31.43 1.36 24.40
CA SER A 43 31.23 -0.03 24.80
C SER A 43 29.87 -0.47 24.28
N ASP A 44 29.70 -1.78 24.11
CA ASP A 44 28.41 -2.41 23.82
C ASP A 44 27.70 -1.81 22.60
N PHE A 45 28.48 -1.45 21.57
CA PHE A 45 27.93 -0.94 20.31
C PHE A 45 26.99 -1.97 19.70
N TYR A 46 25.70 -1.64 19.68
CA TYR A 46 24.65 -2.50 19.17
C TYR A 46 23.94 -1.83 18.00
N LEU A 47 24.02 -2.47 16.85
CA LEU A 47 23.26 -2.09 15.66
C LEU A 47 22.25 -3.19 15.37
N ALA A 48 20.99 -2.90 15.63
CA ALA A 48 19.89 -3.71 15.15
C ALA A 48 19.28 -3.07 13.92
N LYS A 49 18.76 -3.91 13.02
CA LYS A 49 17.65 -3.47 12.18
C LYS A 49 16.56 -3.03 13.15
N GLY A 50 16.19 -1.75 13.09
CA GLY A 50 15.15 -1.18 13.94
C GLY A 50 13.90 -2.06 13.92
N ASN A 51 13.13 -2.05 15.01
CA ASN A 51 11.93 -2.86 15.15
C ASN A 51 11.12 -2.73 13.85
N ASN A 52 11.12 -3.77 13.01
CA ASN A 52 10.52 -3.75 11.69
C ASN A 52 9.02 -3.94 11.91
N THR A 53 8.41 -3.00 12.65
CA THR A 53 7.00 -3.04 12.98
C THR A 53 6.26 -2.98 11.66
N ILE A 54 5.63 -4.11 11.33
CA ILE A 54 4.85 -4.25 10.11
C ILE A 54 3.67 -3.28 10.23
N SER A 55 3.68 -2.25 9.38
CA SER A 55 2.60 -1.26 9.38
C SER A 55 1.56 -1.70 8.36
N LYS A 56 0.38 -2.07 8.85
CA LYS A 56 -0.78 -2.47 8.03
C LYS A 56 -1.81 -1.35 7.86
N THR A 57 -1.58 -0.19 8.45
CA THR A 57 -2.57 0.89 8.54
C THR A 57 -3.08 1.33 7.16
N SER A 58 -2.18 1.58 6.20
CA SER A 58 -2.58 1.98 4.84
C SER A 58 -3.39 0.89 4.14
N LEU A 59 -2.99 -0.38 4.28
CA LEU A 59 -3.73 -1.51 3.70
C LEU A 59 -5.14 -1.64 4.33
N ILE A 60 -5.26 -1.50 5.65
CA ILE A 60 -6.53 -1.51 6.38
C ILE A 60 -7.45 -0.38 5.88
N SER A 61 -6.92 0.85 5.77
CA SER A 61 -7.68 1.99 5.25
C SER A 61 -8.13 1.76 3.80
N SER A 62 -7.26 1.23 2.94
CA SER A 62 -7.60 0.93 1.55
C SER A 62 -8.64 -0.18 1.42
N VAL A 63 -8.57 -1.25 2.23
CA VAL A 63 -9.59 -2.30 2.28
C VAL A 63 -10.94 -1.76 2.73
N SER A 64 -10.96 -0.88 3.74
CA SER A 64 -12.20 -0.22 4.19
C SER A 64 -12.81 0.63 3.07
N ALA A 65 -12.00 1.47 2.42
CA ALA A 65 -12.45 2.31 1.30
C ALA A 65 -12.94 1.47 0.10
N ALA A 66 -12.26 0.37 -0.20
CA ALA A 66 -12.62 -0.55 -1.28
C ALA A 66 -13.97 -1.23 -1.04
N ASN A 67 -14.22 -1.68 0.19
CA ASN A 67 -15.53 -2.22 0.59
C ASN A 67 -16.64 -1.18 0.47
N THR A 68 -16.40 0.06 0.93
CA THR A 68 -17.37 1.15 0.75
C THR A 68 -17.67 1.42 -0.72
N LEU A 69 -16.64 1.44 -1.57
CA LEU A 69 -16.80 1.64 -3.01
C LEU A 69 -17.61 0.51 -3.66
N LEU A 70 -17.29 -0.76 -3.36
CA LEU A 70 -18.01 -1.91 -3.91
C LEU A 70 -19.50 -1.88 -3.50
N ASN A 71 -19.78 -1.62 -2.22
CA ASN A 71 -21.15 -1.54 -1.69
C ASN A 71 -21.97 -0.38 -2.25
N ALA A 72 -21.33 0.74 -2.58
CA ALA A 72 -21.98 1.91 -3.17
C ALA A 72 -22.19 1.79 -4.70
N THR A 73 -21.56 0.79 -5.34
CA THR A 73 -21.60 0.64 -6.80
C THR A 73 -22.80 -0.20 -7.22
N GLY A 74 -23.59 0.30 -8.17
CA GLY A 74 -24.65 -0.48 -8.79
C GLY A 74 -24.05 -1.61 -9.63
N ILE A 75 -24.42 -2.85 -9.33
CA ILE A 75 -23.95 -4.05 -10.04
C ILE A 75 -25.08 -4.56 -10.94
N GLY A 76 -24.74 -4.90 -12.18
CA GLY A 76 -25.69 -5.44 -13.15
C GLY A 76 -25.24 -5.21 -14.58
N SER A 77 -26.21 -5.10 -15.49
CA SER A 77 -25.96 -4.98 -16.94
C SER A 77 -26.38 -3.63 -17.51
N ALA A 78 -26.88 -2.70 -16.68
CA ALA A 78 -27.32 -1.38 -17.15
C ALA A 78 -26.16 -0.40 -17.31
N VAL A 79 -26.32 0.59 -18.19
CA VAL A 79 -25.36 1.68 -18.34
C VAL A 79 -25.18 2.41 -17.01
N GLY A 80 -23.92 2.67 -16.65
CA GLY A 80 -23.51 3.27 -15.38
C GLY A 80 -23.26 2.26 -14.25
N GLN A 81 -23.64 0.99 -14.42
CA GLN A 81 -23.34 -0.10 -13.49
C GLN A 81 -22.00 -0.77 -13.82
N VAL A 82 -21.49 -1.59 -12.91
CA VAL A 82 -20.36 -2.50 -13.15
C VAL A 82 -20.90 -3.93 -13.30
N SER A 83 -20.27 -4.74 -14.16
CA SER A 83 -20.69 -6.13 -14.38
C SER A 83 -20.50 -6.99 -13.12
N ASN A 84 -21.23 -8.11 -13.02
CA ASN A 84 -21.04 -9.06 -11.93
C ASN A 84 -19.61 -9.63 -11.90
N ASP A 85 -19.00 -9.87 -13.07
CA ASP A 85 -17.67 -10.45 -13.17
C ASP A 85 -16.57 -9.49 -12.70
N ASP A 86 -16.71 -8.20 -13.04
CA ASP A 86 -15.78 -7.15 -12.59
C ASP A 86 -15.94 -6.90 -11.08
N ALA A 87 -17.18 -6.92 -10.58
CA ALA A 87 -17.45 -6.82 -9.13
C ALA A 87 -16.89 -8.01 -8.35
N ASN A 88 -17.02 -9.23 -8.88
CA ASN A 88 -16.43 -10.43 -8.28
C ASN A 88 -14.90 -10.38 -8.29
N THR A 89 -14.30 -9.94 -9.39
CA THR A 89 -12.85 -9.72 -9.49
C THR A 89 -12.36 -8.75 -8.43
N TYR A 90 -13.06 -7.62 -8.26
CA TYR A 90 -12.69 -6.64 -7.25
C TYR A 90 -12.87 -7.18 -5.82
N SER A 91 -13.98 -7.88 -5.55
CA SER A 91 -14.24 -8.54 -4.28
C SER A 91 -13.13 -9.55 -3.90
N HIS A 92 -12.64 -10.33 -4.87
CA HIS A 92 -11.50 -11.24 -4.64
C HIS A 92 -10.21 -10.49 -4.29
N ALA A 93 -9.93 -9.35 -4.93
CA ALA A 93 -8.77 -8.52 -4.58
C ALA A 93 -8.87 -7.95 -3.16
N ILE A 94 -10.06 -7.52 -2.74
CA ILE A 94 -10.33 -7.07 -1.37
C ILE A 94 -10.09 -8.22 -0.38
N ALA A 95 -10.60 -9.42 -0.66
CA ALA A 95 -10.42 -10.59 0.19
C ALA A 95 -8.94 -11.02 0.31
N ALA A 96 -8.17 -10.94 -0.79
CA ALA A 96 -6.74 -11.21 -0.79
C ALA A 96 -5.98 -10.20 0.10
N ALA A 97 -6.30 -8.90 -0.02
CA ALA A 97 -5.73 -7.87 0.84
C ALA A 97 -6.07 -8.08 2.33
N GLN A 98 -7.33 -8.44 2.63
CA GLN A 98 -7.76 -8.78 3.98
C GLN A 98 -7.00 -9.98 4.55
N SER A 99 -6.73 -11.00 3.75
CA SER A 99 -5.94 -12.17 4.18
C SER A 99 -4.52 -11.78 4.62
N VAL A 100 -3.90 -10.80 3.97
CA VAL A 100 -2.59 -10.26 4.38
C VAL A 100 -2.71 -9.42 5.66
N ILE A 101 -3.81 -8.70 5.84
CA ILE A 101 -4.10 -7.98 7.09
C ILE A 101 -4.19 -8.96 8.27
N ASP A 102 -4.90 -10.07 8.09
CA ASP A 102 -5.16 -11.05 9.15
C ASP A 102 -3.95 -11.97 9.43
N ASN A 103 -3.03 -12.10 8.47
CA ASN A 103 -1.79 -12.85 8.66
C ASN A 103 -0.84 -12.13 9.64
N ILE A 104 -0.81 -12.58 10.90
CA ILE A 104 0.00 -11.99 11.98
C ILE A 104 1.52 -12.00 11.71
N VAL A 105 2.00 -12.87 10.83
CA VAL A 105 3.43 -12.98 10.46
C VAL A 105 3.75 -12.42 9.08
N ALA A 106 2.81 -11.75 8.42
CA ALA A 106 3.05 -11.09 7.13
C ALA A 106 4.24 -10.12 7.22
N SER A 107 5.14 -10.21 6.25
CA SER A 107 6.24 -9.29 6.05
C SER A 107 5.77 -7.96 5.46
N GLN A 108 6.59 -6.91 5.58
CA GLN A 108 6.23 -5.59 5.04
C GLN A 108 6.13 -5.64 3.52
N VAL A 109 6.94 -6.47 2.86
CA VAL A 109 6.89 -6.67 1.41
C VAL A 109 5.55 -7.27 0.98
N GLU A 110 5.00 -8.23 1.75
CA GLU A 110 3.67 -8.80 1.47
C GLU A 110 2.57 -7.75 1.66
N VAL A 111 2.66 -6.92 2.70
CA VAL A 111 1.72 -5.82 2.95
C VAL A 111 1.76 -4.78 1.82
N ASP A 112 2.94 -4.36 1.39
CA ASP A 112 3.11 -3.36 0.32
C ASP A 112 2.65 -3.92 -1.04
N THR A 113 2.91 -5.22 -1.29
CA THR A 113 2.44 -5.92 -2.50
C THR A 113 0.91 -6.00 -2.52
N ALA A 114 0.29 -6.34 -1.40
CA ALA A 114 -1.17 -6.40 -1.27
C ALA A 114 -1.81 -5.02 -1.46
N LEU A 115 -1.19 -3.96 -0.93
CA LEU A 115 -1.64 -2.58 -1.13
C LEU A 115 -1.63 -2.19 -2.61
N THR A 116 -0.50 -2.42 -3.28
CA THR A 116 -0.33 -2.12 -4.71
C THR A 116 -1.35 -2.89 -5.58
N ALA A 117 -1.57 -4.16 -5.26
CA ALA A 117 -2.55 -5.00 -5.96
C ALA A 117 -3.99 -4.49 -5.75
N LEU A 118 -4.35 -4.12 -4.52
CA LEU A 118 -5.68 -3.58 -4.21
C LEU A 118 -5.92 -2.22 -4.87
N GLU A 119 -4.92 -1.34 -4.91
CA GLU A 119 -5.01 -0.05 -5.61
C GLU A 119 -5.22 -0.25 -7.12
N SER A 120 -4.49 -1.18 -7.72
CA SER A 120 -4.65 -1.55 -9.14
C SER A 120 -6.05 -2.09 -9.42
N ALA A 121 -6.54 -3.01 -8.58
CA ALA A 121 -7.90 -3.55 -8.71
C ALA A 121 -8.98 -2.48 -8.50
N THR A 122 -8.76 -1.53 -7.59
CA THR A 122 -9.65 -0.39 -7.35
C THR A 122 -9.77 0.50 -8.59
N ASN A 123 -8.65 0.75 -9.27
CA ASN A 123 -8.64 1.54 -10.50
C ASN A 123 -9.34 0.81 -11.66
N ALA A 124 -9.09 -0.48 -11.80
CA ALA A 124 -9.78 -1.31 -12.79
C ALA A 124 -11.30 -1.33 -12.55
N PHE A 125 -11.73 -1.53 -11.30
CA PHE A 125 -13.14 -1.52 -10.93
C PHE A 125 -13.84 -0.18 -11.23
N LYS A 126 -13.17 0.96 -10.95
CA LYS A 126 -13.70 2.29 -11.30
C LYS A 126 -13.85 2.50 -12.81
N ALA A 127 -12.97 1.91 -13.61
CA ALA A 127 -13.00 2.00 -15.07
C ALA A 127 -14.01 1.04 -15.72
N ALA A 128 -14.41 -0.03 -15.02
CA ALA A 128 -15.29 -1.09 -15.53
C ALA A 128 -16.78 -0.71 -15.62
N LYS A 129 -17.14 0.58 -15.49
CA LYS A 129 -18.53 1.00 -15.66
C LYS A 129 -18.99 0.76 -17.09
N ILE A 130 -20.14 0.12 -17.24
CA ILE A 130 -20.82 -0.11 -18.51
C ILE A 130 -21.19 1.26 -19.07
N ILE A 131 -20.54 1.65 -20.16
CA ILE A 131 -20.93 2.80 -20.96
C ILE A 131 -21.86 2.31 -22.08
N HIS A 132 -22.80 3.16 -22.52
CA HIS A 132 -23.62 2.84 -23.68
C HIS A 132 -22.69 2.72 -24.89
N VAL A 133 -22.36 1.49 -25.27
CA VAL A 133 -21.79 1.25 -26.59
C VAL A 133 -22.99 1.30 -27.52
N GLU A 134 -23.12 2.37 -28.30
CA GLU A 134 -23.93 2.38 -29.53
C GLU A 134 -23.33 1.28 -30.43
N LYS A 135 -23.60 0.01 -30.14
CA LYS A 135 -23.53 -1.00 -31.18
C LYS A 135 -24.70 -0.61 -32.05
N SER A 136 -24.41 0.16 -33.10
CA SER A 136 -25.28 0.31 -34.26
C SER A 136 -25.50 -1.11 -34.79
N VAL A 137 -26.46 -1.81 -34.18
CA VAL A 137 -27.12 -2.93 -34.81
C VAL A 137 -27.96 -2.22 -35.84
N GLY A 138 -27.46 -2.16 -37.07
CA GLY A 138 -28.25 -1.78 -38.23
C GLY A 138 -29.41 -2.75 -38.36
N LEU A 139 -30.45 -2.59 -37.55
CA LEU A 139 -31.79 -3.01 -37.87
C LEU A 139 -32.24 -2.09 -39.00
N ILE A 140 -31.90 -2.46 -40.24
CA ILE A 140 -32.75 -2.08 -41.36
C ILE A 140 -34.05 -2.89 -41.26
N SER A 141 -34.91 -2.43 -40.36
CA SER A 141 -36.34 -2.66 -40.46
C SER A 141 -36.86 -1.75 -41.57
N SER A 142 -37.15 -2.33 -42.74
CA SER A 142 -38.15 -1.86 -43.72
C SER A 142 -38.03 -2.75 -44.97
N GLY A 143 -39.06 -3.40 -45.50
CA GLY A 143 -40.46 -3.48 -45.14
C GLY A 143 -41.07 -4.64 -45.94
N SER A 144 -42.20 -5.15 -45.46
CA SER A 144 -43.03 -6.11 -46.17
C SER A 144 -43.53 -5.50 -47.48
N VAL A 145 -42.99 -5.93 -48.62
CA VAL A 145 -43.61 -5.69 -49.92
C VAL A 145 -44.64 -6.78 -50.15
N SER A 146 -45.91 -6.43 -49.99
CA SER A 146 -47.02 -7.15 -50.61
C SER A 146 -46.93 -6.93 -52.12
N VAL A 147 -46.87 -8.02 -52.90
CA VAL A 147 -47.15 -7.97 -54.33
C VAL A 147 -48.54 -8.56 -54.55
N PRO A 148 -49.53 -7.76 -54.99
CA PRO A 148 -50.82 -8.28 -55.41
C PRO A 148 -50.81 -8.63 -56.91
N GLY A 149 -51.44 -9.75 -57.27
CA GLY A 149 -51.74 -10.16 -58.65
C GLY A 149 -51.07 -11.45 -59.07
#